data_AF-A0A938I954-F1
#
_entry.id   AF-A0A938I954-F1
#
_cell.length_a   1.000
_cell.length_b   1.000
_cell.length_c   1.000
_cell.angle_alpha   90.00
_cell.angle_beta   90.00
_cell.angle_gamma   90.00
#
_symmetry.space_group_name_H-M   'P 1'
#
loop_
_entity.id
_entity.type
_entity.pdbx_description
1 polymer ?
#
loop_
_entity_poly.entity_id
_entity_poly.type
_entity_poly.pdbx_seq_one_letter_code
_entity_poly.pdbx_strand_id
1 'polypeptide(L)'
;MTEKELRDYQRLRAEGRWPTASEYRETERRRLRAAGHSKEVARRKSWDAMLSKFRPKGAAVSQTMSDQDDDGEEIEIVNEGVVIRHTDDERRELIELAQRVTAWDCNLTDALKWARDHLEATVKPAETPSVLAWLLWKLGREDLSRLETIQLEDHLLRRDLLLEVVYPSTAREKRLWEGFFSEFASDK
;
A
#
# COMPACT_ATOMS: atom_id res chain seq x y z
N MET A 1 -11.57 1.41 -25.39
CA MET A 1 -10.42 1.58 -24.49
C MET A 1 -9.45 0.48 -24.87
N THR A 2 -8.18 0.79 -25.13
CA THR A 2 -7.19 -0.20 -25.58
C THR A 2 -6.68 -1.03 -24.39
N GLU A 3 -6.06 -2.17 -24.66
CA GLU A 3 -5.47 -3.03 -23.62
C GLU A 3 -4.39 -2.27 -22.81
N LYS A 4 -3.59 -1.43 -23.48
CA LYS A 4 -2.62 -0.55 -22.83
C LYS A 4 -3.30 0.45 -21.88
N GLU A 5 -4.37 1.10 -22.33
CA GLU A 5 -5.15 2.03 -21.50
C GLU A 5 -5.73 1.32 -20.25
N LEU A 6 -6.15 0.06 -20.38
CA LEU A 6 -6.66 -0.73 -19.26
C LEU A 6 -5.57 -1.02 -18.21
N ARG A 7 -4.35 -1.40 -18.65
CA ARG A 7 -3.22 -1.63 -17.74
C ARG A 7 -2.81 -0.34 -17.00
N ASP A 8 -2.76 0.78 -17.71
CA ASP A 8 -2.47 2.09 -17.09
C ASP A 8 -3.54 2.50 -16.08
N TYR A 9 -4.82 2.25 -16.39
CA TYR A 9 -5.94 2.46 -15.47
C TYR A 9 -5.81 1.61 -14.20
N GLN A 10 -5.57 0.30 -14.35
CA GLN A 10 -5.38 -0.62 -13.23
C GLN A 10 -4.20 -0.20 -12.36
N ARG A 11 -3.08 0.21 -12.97
CA ARG A 11 -1.93 0.76 -12.25
C ARG A 11 -2.31 1.98 -11.42
N LEU A 12 -2.93 3.00 -12.03
CA LEU A 12 -3.30 4.23 -11.33
C LEU A 12 -4.32 3.98 -10.21
N ARG A 13 -5.19 2.97 -10.36
CA ARG A 13 -6.11 2.50 -9.32
C ARG A 13 -5.36 1.86 -8.15
N ALA A 14 -4.46 0.91 -8.44
CA ALA A 14 -3.64 0.26 -7.43
C ALA A 14 -2.74 1.25 -6.67
N GLU A 15 -2.22 2.27 -7.37
CA GLU A 15 -1.45 3.36 -6.75
C GLU A 15 -2.30 4.37 -5.95
N GLY A 16 -3.62 4.25 -5.94
CA GLY A 16 -4.53 5.20 -5.29
C GLY A 16 -4.61 6.59 -5.96
N ARG A 17 -3.99 6.77 -7.14
CA ARG A 17 -3.86 8.06 -7.84
C ARG A 17 -4.95 8.31 -8.87
N TRP A 18 -5.83 7.33 -9.10
CA TRP A 18 -6.88 7.42 -10.11
C TRP A 18 -7.81 8.64 -9.96
N PRO A 19 -8.31 9.01 -8.77
CA PRO A 19 -9.19 10.18 -8.64
C PRO A 19 -8.54 11.47 -9.18
N THR A 20 -7.32 11.76 -8.74
CA THR A 20 -6.56 12.94 -9.18
C THR A 20 -6.18 12.87 -10.67
N ALA A 21 -5.81 11.69 -11.17
CA ALA A 21 -5.49 11.49 -12.58
C ALA A 21 -6.71 11.70 -13.49
N SER A 22 -7.87 11.21 -13.06
CA SER A 22 -9.14 11.39 -13.78
C SER A 22 -9.57 12.86 -13.83
N GLU A 23 -9.46 13.59 -12.72
CA GLU A 23 -9.76 15.04 -12.68
C GLU A 23 -8.82 15.84 -13.59
N TYR A 24 -7.52 15.53 -13.56
CA TYR A 24 -6.54 16.15 -14.45
C TYR A 24 -6.87 15.89 -15.92
N ARG A 25 -7.16 14.63 -16.27
CA ARG A 25 -7.56 14.26 -17.63
C ARG A 25 -8.81 15.02 -18.06
N GLU A 26 -9.81 15.16 -17.19
CA GLU A 26 -11.03 15.89 -17.51
C GLU A 26 -10.75 17.38 -17.77
N THR A 27 -9.93 18.01 -16.93
CA THR A 27 -9.51 19.40 -17.08
C THR A 27 -8.77 19.59 -18.41
N GLU A 28 -7.81 18.72 -18.72
CA GLU A 28 -7.03 18.80 -19.96
C GLU A 28 -7.89 18.53 -21.20
N ARG A 29 -8.84 17.60 -21.10
CA ARG A 29 -9.83 17.34 -22.15
C ARG A 29 -10.68 18.57 -22.43
N ARG A 30 -11.16 19.28 -21.40
CA ARG A 30 -11.91 20.53 -21.55
C ARG A 30 -11.05 21.62 -22.19
N ARG A 31 -9.79 21.78 -21.76
CA ARG A 31 -8.82 22.71 -22.35
C ARG A 31 -8.61 22.46 -23.84
N LEU A 32 -8.40 21.19 -24.23
CA LEU A 32 -8.21 20.80 -25.63
C LEU A 32 -9.47 21.02 -26.49
N ARG A 33 -10.66 20.83 -25.91
CA ARG A 33 -11.94 21.12 -26.60
C ARG A 33 -12.15 22.62 -26.80
N ALA A 34 -11.81 23.43 -25.80
CA ALA A 34 -11.83 24.89 -25.91
C ALA A 34 -10.84 25.41 -26.96
N ALA A 35 -9.69 24.73 -27.13
CA ALA A 35 -8.72 24.99 -28.18
C ALA A 35 -9.14 24.49 -29.58
N GLY A 36 -10.38 24.02 -29.75
CA GLY A 36 -10.92 23.60 -31.06
C GLY A 36 -10.58 22.17 -31.49
N HIS A 37 -9.93 21.36 -30.66
CA HIS A 37 -9.66 19.96 -31.02
C HIS A 37 -10.94 19.12 -31.06
N SER A 38 -10.98 18.14 -31.99
CA SER A 38 -12.09 17.18 -32.06
C SER A 38 -12.19 16.34 -30.78
N LYS A 39 -13.38 15.78 -30.52
CA LYS A 39 -13.64 14.96 -29.33
C LYS A 39 -12.64 13.80 -29.19
N GLU A 40 -12.33 13.14 -30.31
CA GLU A 40 -11.41 12.01 -30.35
C GLU A 40 -9.95 12.44 -30.11
N VAL A 41 -9.51 13.52 -30.76
CA VAL A 41 -8.16 14.08 -30.55
C VAL A 41 -7.98 14.54 -29.10
N ALA A 42 -8.97 15.23 -28.53
CA ALA A 42 -8.95 15.66 -27.14
C ALA A 42 -8.92 14.46 -26.17
N ARG A 43 -9.66 13.38 -26.45
CA ARG A 43 -9.67 12.16 -25.63
C ARG A 43 -8.29 11.50 -25.58
N ARG A 44 -7.62 11.36 -26.72
CA ARG A 44 -6.30 10.75 -26.83
C ARG A 44 -5.22 11.63 -26.20
N LYS A 45 -5.15 12.90 -26.60
CA LYS A 45 -4.16 13.86 -26.05
C LYS A 45 -4.28 14.05 -24.54
N SER A 46 -5.50 14.12 -23.99
CA SER A 46 -5.69 14.20 -22.54
C SER A 46 -5.26 12.94 -21.80
N TRP A 47 -5.39 11.76 -22.42
CA TRP A 47 -4.87 10.52 -21.86
C TRP A 47 -3.34 10.52 -21.84
N ASP A 48 -2.71 10.88 -22.96
CA ASP A 48 -1.24 10.94 -23.06
C ASP A 48 -0.65 11.96 -22.08
N ALA A 49 -1.29 13.14 -21.95
CA ALA A 49 -0.91 14.15 -20.98
C ALA A 49 -1.06 13.64 -19.54
N MET A 50 -2.13 12.89 -19.24
CA MET A 50 -2.32 12.25 -17.94
C MET A 50 -1.20 11.25 -17.66
N LEU A 51 -0.86 10.36 -18.59
CA LEU A 51 0.24 9.40 -18.38
C LEU A 51 1.60 10.08 -18.20
N SER A 52 1.85 11.17 -18.94
CA SER A 52 3.09 11.94 -18.80
C SER A 52 3.21 12.60 -17.43
N LYS A 53 2.09 13.10 -16.87
CA LYS A 53 2.04 13.68 -15.52
C LYS A 53 2.06 12.63 -14.41
N PHE A 54 1.39 11.49 -14.65
CA PHE A 54 1.27 10.38 -13.69
C PHE A 54 2.14 9.19 -14.12
N ARG A 55 3.44 9.43 -14.23
CA ARG A 55 4.42 8.38 -14.57
C ARG A 55 4.40 7.24 -13.55
N PRO A 56 4.75 6.01 -13.98
CA PRO A 56 4.86 4.86 -13.07
C PRO A 56 5.84 5.15 -11.94
N LYS A 57 5.48 4.83 -10.70
CA LYS A 57 6.42 4.88 -9.58
C LYS A 57 7.58 3.92 -9.86
N GLY A 58 8.81 4.43 -9.92
CA GLY A 58 10.01 3.63 -10.21
C GLY A 58 10.50 3.68 -11.66
N ALA A 59 9.77 4.32 -12.59
CA ALA A 59 10.35 4.73 -13.87
C ALA A 59 11.25 5.94 -13.65
N ALA A 60 12.41 5.72 -13.00
CA ALA A 60 13.48 6.68 -12.93
C ALA A 60 13.80 7.08 -14.37
N VAL A 61 13.52 8.34 -14.69
CA VAL A 61 13.96 8.92 -15.93
C VAL A 61 15.46 9.07 -15.75
N SER A 62 16.25 8.18 -16.35
CA SER A 62 17.63 8.51 -16.67
C SER A 62 17.57 9.68 -17.64
N GLN A 63 17.48 10.89 -17.10
CA GLN A 63 17.87 12.09 -17.82
C GLN A 63 19.39 12.00 -17.95
N THR A 64 19.83 11.44 -19.07
CA THR A 64 21.16 11.72 -19.60
C THR A 64 21.14 13.19 -20.01
N MET A 65 21.48 14.08 -19.08
CA MET A 65 21.74 15.48 -19.40
C MET A 65 23.14 15.56 -19.99
N SER A 66 23.16 15.84 -21.29
CA SER A 66 24.25 16.48 -22.01
C SER A 66 24.49 17.86 -21.40
N ASP A 67 25.75 18.13 -21.04
CA ASP A 67 26.45 19.41 -20.87
C ASP A 67 25.64 20.72 -20.94
N GLN A 68 25.64 21.50 -19.84
CA GLN A 68 26.05 22.91 -19.84
C GLN A 68 25.98 23.55 -18.44
N ASP A 69 27.05 24.27 -18.10
CA ASP A 69 27.31 25.02 -16.87
C ASP A 69 26.26 26.11 -16.58
N ASP A 70 25.72 26.18 -15.36
CA ASP A 70 25.30 27.44 -14.72
C ASP A 70 25.08 27.25 -13.21
N ASP A 71 25.67 28.14 -12.41
CA ASP A 71 25.63 28.17 -10.95
C ASP A 71 24.26 28.72 -10.48
N GLY A 72 23.42 27.88 -9.86
CA GLY A 72 22.19 28.34 -9.23
C GLY A 72 21.46 27.27 -8.42
N GLU A 73 21.39 27.49 -7.10
CA GLU A 73 20.81 26.60 -6.08
C GLU A 73 19.51 25.88 -6.48
N GLU A 74 19.55 24.54 -6.41
CA GLU A 74 18.39 23.66 -6.51
C GLU A 74 17.64 23.61 -5.16
N ILE A 75 16.40 24.11 -5.14
CA ILE A 75 15.49 23.90 -4.01
C ILE A 75 14.89 22.50 -4.14
N GLU A 76 15.43 21.57 -3.37
CA GLU A 76 14.94 20.20 -3.21
C GLU A 76 13.62 20.21 -2.42
N ILE A 77 12.47 20.26 -3.09
CA ILE A 77 11.17 20.01 -2.44
C ILE A 77 10.85 18.52 -2.53
N VAL A 78 11.40 17.80 -1.56
CA VAL A 78 11.02 16.44 -1.19
C VAL A 78 9.60 16.46 -0.63
N ASN A 79 8.64 15.80 -1.29
CA ASN A 79 7.36 15.48 -0.68
C ASN A 79 7.05 14.00 -0.88
N GLU A 80 7.63 13.21 0.02
CA GLU A 80 7.44 11.79 0.21
C GLU A 80 6.00 11.46 0.60
N GLY A 81 5.34 10.66 -0.24
CA GLY A 81 4.51 9.59 0.32
C GLY A 81 5.46 8.50 0.77
N VAL A 82 5.87 8.53 2.04
CA VAL A 82 6.87 7.61 2.61
C VAL A 82 6.37 6.17 2.49
N VAL A 83 6.83 5.46 1.47
CA VAL A 83 6.93 4.00 1.55
C VAL A 83 8.17 3.76 2.39
N ILE A 84 7.97 3.47 3.68
CA ILE A 84 9.08 3.06 4.55
C ILE A 84 9.57 1.73 3.98
N ARG A 85 10.65 1.76 3.21
CA ARG A 85 11.47 0.58 3.03
C ARG A 85 12.14 0.36 4.36
N HIS A 86 11.59 -0.55 5.15
CA HIS A 86 12.19 -0.91 6.43
C HIS A 86 13.61 -1.40 6.15
N THR A 87 14.54 -0.85 6.91
CA THR A 87 15.88 -1.43 6.95
C THR A 87 15.79 -2.85 7.50
N ASP A 88 16.71 -3.73 7.11
CA ASP A 88 16.73 -5.12 7.62
C ASP A 88 16.80 -5.18 9.15
N ASP A 89 17.31 -4.12 9.79
CA ASP A 89 17.38 -3.97 11.25
C ASP A 89 16.02 -3.60 11.87
N GLU A 90 15.26 -2.66 11.30
CA GLU A 90 13.88 -2.39 11.75
C GLU A 90 12.97 -3.61 11.58
N ARG A 91 13.21 -4.37 10.50
CA ARG A 91 12.55 -5.66 10.26
C ARG A 91 12.84 -6.66 11.36
N ARG A 92 14.10 -6.74 11.79
CA ARG A 92 14.53 -7.61 12.89
C ARG A 92 13.89 -7.22 14.22
N GLU A 93 13.85 -5.93 14.54
CA GLU A 93 13.28 -5.43 15.80
C GLU A 93 11.78 -5.75 15.94
N LEU A 94 10.98 -5.56 14.88
CA LEU A 94 9.55 -5.88 14.93
C LEU A 94 9.29 -7.40 14.99
N ILE A 95 10.15 -8.20 14.35
CA ILE A 95 10.14 -9.67 14.50
C ILE A 95 10.47 -10.06 15.94
N GLU A 96 11.48 -9.47 16.56
CA GLU A 96 11.82 -9.72 17.97
C GLU A 96 10.70 -9.29 18.93
N LEU A 97 10.05 -8.16 18.65
CA LEU A 97 8.91 -7.68 19.43
C LEU A 97 7.71 -8.63 19.33
N ALA A 98 7.40 -9.09 18.11
CA ALA A 98 6.42 -10.15 17.87
C ALA A 98 6.80 -11.45 18.57
N GLN A 99 8.08 -11.82 18.58
CA GLN A 99 8.56 -13.02 19.27
C GLN A 99 8.37 -12.97 20.78
N ARG A 100 8.50 -11.79 21.40
CA ARG A 100 8.34 -11.56 22.84
C ARG A 100 6.89 -11.62 23.32
N VAL A 101 5.91 -11.39 22.44
CA VAL A 101 4.52 -11.56 22.83
C VAL A 101 4.21 -13.06 22.93
N THR A 102 3.83 -13.50 24.13
CA THR A 102 3.48 -14.90 24.43
C THR A 102 2.10 -15.31 23.88
N ALA A 103 1.33 -14.36 23.35
CA ALA A 103 -0.01 -14.57 22.78
C ALA A 103 -0.01 -14.99 21.29
N TRP A 104 1.12 -15.52 20.79
CA TRP A 104 1.18 -16.13 19.45
C TRP A 104 0.71 -17.60 19.44
N ASP A 105 0.46 -18.19 20.61
CA ASP A 105 0.06 -19.59 20.79
C ASP A 105 -1.36 -19.93 20.30
N CYS A 106 -1.93 -19.15 19.39
CA CYS A 106 -3.16 -19.55 18.71
C CYS A 106 -2.84 -20.38 17.47
N ASN A 107 -3.66 -21.41 17.23
CA ASN A 107 -3.65 -22.10 15.95
C ASN A 107 -4.02 -21.10 14.84
N LEU A 108 -3.23 -21.04 13.77
CA LEU A 108 -3.49 -20.19 12.59
C LEU A 108 -4.90 -20.41 12.04
N THR A 109 -5.38 -21.65 12.06
CA THR A 109 -6.73 -22.02 11.61
C THR A 109 -7.80 -21.31 12.44
N ASP A 110 -7.65 -21.31 13.76
CA ASP A 110 -8.60 -20.67 14.68
C ASP A 110 -8.54 -19.14 14.54
N ALA A 111 -7.34 -18.59 14.37
CA ALA A 111 -7.14 -17.16 14.12
C ALA A 111 -7.75 -16.69 12.80
N LEU A 112 -7.56 -17.45 11.71
CA LEU A 112 -8.17 -17.19 10.40
C LEU A 112 -9.69 -17.28 10.43
N LYS A 113 -10.21 -18.35 11.07
CA LYS A 113 -11.64 -18.53 11.23
C LYS A 113 -12.25 -17.38 12.02
N TRP A 114 -11.67 -17.06 13.17
CA TRP A 114 -12.12 -15.94 14.00
C TRP A 114 -12.10 -14.61 13.21
N ALA A 115 -11.01 -14.34 12.48
CA ALA A 115 -10.89 -13.13 11.68
C ALA A 115 -12.00 -13.01 10.64
N ARG A 116 -12.29 -14.10 9.91
CA ARG A 116 -13.38 -14.17 8.91
C ARG A 116 -14.75 -13.94 9.55
N ASP A 117 -15.01 -14.60 10.67
CA ASP A 117 -16.29 -14.50 11.39
C ASP A 117 -16.55 -13.07 11.91
N HIS A 118 -15.51 -12.26 12.11
CA HIS A 118 -15.59 -10.92 12.69
C HIS A 118 -15.26 -9.77 11.72
N LEU A 119 -15.14 -10.02 10.41
CA LEU A 119 -14.75 -9.01 9.42
C LEU A 119 -15.60 -7.73 9.46
N GLU A 120 -16.91 -7.89 9.68
CA GLU A 120 -17.86 -6.77 9.71
C GLU A 120 -17.94 -6.09 11.09
N ALA A 121 -17.47 -6.77 12.13
CA ALA A 121 -17.49 -6.24 13.49
C ALA A 121 -16.44 -5.14 13.69
N THR A 122 -16.70 -4.23 14.64
CA THR A 122 -15.68 -3.31 15.15
C THR A 122 -15.06 -3.97 16.37
N VAL A 123 -13.85 -4.51 16.24
CA VAL A 123 -13.19 -5.26 17.30
C VAL A 123 -11.97 -4.49 17.82
N LYS A 124 -11.82 -4.46 19.15
CA LYS A 124 -10.62 -3.90 19.80
C LYS A 124 -9.53 -4.96 19.94
N PRO A 125 -8.23 -4.57 19.95
CA PRO A 125 -7.11 -5.47 20.23
C PRO A 125 -7.34 -6.44 21.40
N ALA A 126 -7.78 -5.92 22.55
CA ALA A 126 -7.99 -6.69 23.77
C ALA A 126 -9.15 -7.71 23.70
N GLU A 127 -10.04 -7.59 22.71
CA GLU A 127 -11.18 -8.49 22.51
C GLU A 127 -10.84 -9.67 21.57
N THR A 128 -9.63 -9.66 21.00
CA THR A 128 -9.18 -10.71 20.08
C THR A 128 -8.57 -11.88 20.83
N PRO A 129 -8.76 -13.12 20.35
CA PRO A 129 -8.22 -14.31 21.03
C PRO A 129 -6.69 -14.38 20.96
N SER A 130 -6.08 -13.63 20.03
CA SER A 130 -4.63 -13.59 19.85
C SER A 130 -4.21 -12.42 18.96
N VAL A 131 -2.90 -12.10 19.02
CA VAL A 131 -2.27 -11.12 18.12
C VAL A 131 -2.50 -11.50 16.66
N LEU A 132 -2.31 -12.78 16.32
CA LEU A 132 -2.48 -13.27 14.96
C LEU A 132 -3.93 -13.10 14.46
N ALA A 133 -4.93 -13.35 15.30
CA ALA A 133 -6.33 -13.19 14.94
C ALA A 133 -6.67 -11.71 14.65
N TRP A 134 -6.18 -10.79 15.48
CA TRP A 134 -6.36 -9.36 15.26
C TRP A 134 -5.70 -8.88 13.95
N LEU A 135 -4.49 -9.35 13.70
CA LEU A 135 -3.72 -9.02 12.50
C LEU A 135 -4.39 -9.52 11.22
N LEU A 136 -4.87 -10.76 11.23
CA LEU A 136 -5.61 -11.34 10.10
C LEU A 136 -6.95 -10.63 9.88
N TRP A 137 -7.63 -10.24 10.96
CA TRP A 137 -8.87 -9.44 10.87
C TRP A 137 -8.62 -8.07 10.23
N LYS A 138 -7.57 -7.36 10.67
CA LYS A 138 -7.14 -6.09 10.05
C LYS A 138 -6.84 -6.26 8.57
N LEU A 139 -6.05 -7.28 8.23
CA LEU A 139 -5.69 -7.58 6.85
C LEU A 139 -6.94 -7.81 5.99
N GLY A 140 -7.89 -8.62 6.46
CA GLY A 140 -9.12 -8.88 5.70
C GLY A 140 -10.05 -7.66 5.57
N ARG A 141 -10.01 -6.72 6.51
CA ARG A 141 -10.75 -5.45 6.40
C ARG A 141 -10.20 -4.49 5.35
N GLU A 142 -8.90 -4.55 5.10
CA GLU A 142 -8.23 -3.73 4.08
C GLU A 142 -8.29 -4.41 2.72
N ASP A 143 -8.07 -5.72 2.69
CA ASP A 143 -8.04 -6.53 1.47
C ASP A 143 -8.46 -7.97 1.75
N LEU A 144 -9.75 -8.25 1.52
CA LEU A 144 -10.32 -9.58 1.71
C LEU A 144 -9.63 -10.64 0.84
N SER A 145 -9.19 -10.28 -0.37
CA SER A 145 -8.55 -11.23 -1.28
C SER A 145 -7.25 -11.78 -0.72
N ARG A 146 -6.49 -10.96 0.04
CA ARG A 146 -5.28 -11.41 0.73
C ARG A 146 -5.58 -12.42 1.83
N LEU A 147 -6.66 -12.22 2.59
CA LEU A 147 -7.09 -13.16 3.61
C LEU A 147 -7.58 -14.50 3.02
N GLU A 148 -8.13 -14.48 1.81
CA GLU A 148 -8.55 -15.68 1.06
C GLU A 148 -7.38 -16.44 0.44
N THR A 149 -6.30 -15.74 0.05
CA THR A 149 -5.09 -16.39 -0.48
C THR A 149 -4.27 -17.13 0.56
N ILE A 150 -4.49 -16.88 1.86
CA ILE A 150 -3.86 -17.65 2.94
C ILE A 150 -4.52 -19.03 2.96
N GLN A 151 -3.86 -20.00 2.32
CA GLN A 151 -4.30 -21.39 2.30
C GLN A 151 -3.88 -22.11 3.58
N LEU A 152 -4.80 -22.89 4.13
CA LEU A 152 -4.62 -23.66 5.37
C LEU A 152 -3.72 -24.89 5.20
N GLU A 153 -3.31 -25.21 3.97
CA GLU A 153 -2.50 -26.39 3.66
C GLU A 153 -1.07 -26.31 4.20
N ASP A 154 -0.59 -25.10 4.51
CA ASP A 154 0.69 -24.92 5.19
C ASP A 154 0.50 -24.81 6.70
N HIS A 155 0.37 -25.96 7.36
CA HIS A 155 0.45 -26.10 8.82
C HIS A 155 1.82 -25.65 9.39
N LEU A 156 2.75 -25.30 8.49
CA LEU A 156 4.09 -24.80 8.76
C LEU A 156 4.33 -23.47 8.04
N LEU A 157 3.34 -22.58 8.02
CA LEU A 157 3.63 -21.17 7.81
C LEU A 157 4.61 -20.75 8.89
N ARG A 158 5.90 -20.72 8.52
CA ARG A 158 6.97 -20.24 9.38
C ARG A 158 6.52 -18.89 9.91
N ARG A 159 6.65 -18.68 11.23
CA ARG A 159 6.31 -17.43 11.90
C ARG A 159 6.83 -16.20 11.12
N ASP A 160 8.00 -16.38 10.50
CA ASP A 160 8.70 -15.44 9.63
C ASP A 160 7.91 -15.04 8.37
N LEU A 161 7.22 -15.98 7.71
CA LEU A 161 6.39 -15.74 6.51
C LEU A 161 5.07 -15.06 6.87
N LEU A 162 4.47 -15.42 8.00
CA LEU A 162 3.30 -14.72 8.54
C LEU A 162 3.64 -13.26 8.86
N LEU A 163 4.83 -13.02 9.41
CA LEU A 163 5.32 -11.67 9.65
C LEU A 163 5.59 -10.92 8.35
N GLU A 164 5.96 -11.56 7.24
CA GLU A 164 6.05 -10.92 5.92
C GLU A 164 4.69 -10.52 5.33
N VAL A 165 3.67 -11.39 5.48
CA VAL A 165 2.32 -11.13 4.96
C VAL A 165 1.62 -10.03 5.75
N VAL A 166 1.84 -9.99 7.06
CA VAL A 166 1.21 -9.03 7.97
C VAL A 166 2.15 -7.87 8.33
N TYR A 167 3.34 -7.79 7.72
CA TYR A 167 4.27 -6.71 8.03
C TYR A 167 3.65 -5.36 7.69
N PRO A 168 3.76 -4.35 8.56
CA PRO A 168 3.31 -3.00 8.25
C PRO A 168 4.08 -2.47 7.03
N SER A 169 3.40 -2.40 5.90
CA SER A 169 3.93 -1.87 4.63
C SER A 169 3.86 -0.35 4.57
N THR A 170 3.12 0.26 5.51
CA THR A 170 2.95 1.72 5.60
C THR A 170 3.34 2.26 6.98
N ALA A 171 3.74 3.53 7.01
CA ALA A 171 4.04 4.27 8.25
C ALA A 171 2.86 4.30 9.23
N ARG A 172 1.64 4.26 8.70
CA ARG A 172 0.41 4.20 9.48
C ARG A 172 0.25 2.85 10.18
N GLU A 173 0.48 1.76 9.45
CA GLU A 173 0.47 0.41 10.02
C GLU A 173 1.57 0.26 11.08
N LYS A 174 2.76 0.83 10.88
CA LYS A 174 3.85 0.81 11.87
C LYS A 174 3.44 1.43 13.20
N ARG A 175 2.83 2.63 13.19
CA ARG A 175 2.32 3.28 14.42
C ARG A 175 1.22 2.48 15.11
N LEU A 176 0.39 1.77 14.34
CA LEU A 176 -0.64 0.90 14.90
C LEU A 176 -0.02 -0.34 15.56
N TRP A 177 1.05 -0.89 14.99
CA TRP A 177 1.82 -1.99 15.57
C TRP A 177 2.56 -1.56 16.85
N GLU A 178 3.19 -0.39 16.85
CA GLU A 178 3.84 0.18 18.04
C GLU A 178 2.83 0.50 19.16
N GLY A 179 1.67 1.07 18.82
CA GLY A 179 0.56 1.30 19.74
C GLY A 179 -0.03 -0.01 20.29
N PHE A 180 -0.22 -1.00 19.42
CA PHE A 180 -0.73 -2.31 19.80
C PHE A 180 0.21 -3.01 20.79
N PHE A 181 1.52 -3.06 20.51
CA PHE A 181 2.47 -3.71 21.41
C PHE A 181 2.66 -2.97 22.73
N SER A 182 2.54 -1.65 22.74
CA SER A 182 2.60 -0.88 24.00
C SER A 182 1.35 -1.09 24.86
N GLU A 183 0.16 -1.21 24.26
CA GLU A 183 -1.08 -1.59 24.97
C GLU A 183 -1.00 -3.04 25.50
N PHE A 184 -0.61 -3.99 24.67
CA PHE A 184 -0.53 -5.42 25.06
C PHE A 184 0.59 -5.73 26.06
N ALA A 185 1.67 -4.96 26.05
CA ALA A 185 2.77 -5.11 27.02
C ALA A 185 2.48 -4.47 28.38
N SER A 186 1.48 -3.58 28.47
CA SER A 186 1.12 -2.88 29.71
C SER A 186 0.09 -3.63 30.56
N ASP A 187 -0.65 -4.57 29.97
CA ASP A 187 -1.70 -5.36 30.63
C ASP A 187 -1.20 -6.71 31.21
N LYS A 188 0.12 -6.90 31.35
CA LYS A 188 0.75 -8.05 32.04
C LYS A 188 1.67 -7.59 33.17
#